data_AF-A0A926BXN7-F1
#
_entry.id   AF-A0A926BXN7-F1
#
_cell.length_a   1.000
_cell.length_b   1.000
_cell.length_c   1.000
_cell.angle_alpha   90.00
_cell.angle_beta   90.00
_cell.angle_gamma   90.00
#
_symmetry.space_group_name_H-M   'P 1'
#
loop_
_entity.id
_entity.type
_entity.pdbx_description
1 polymer ?
#
loop_
_entity_poly.entity_id
_entity_poly.type
_entity_poly.pdbx_seq_one_letter_code
_entity_poly.pdbx_strand_id
1 'polypeptide(L)' 'TGVEMEALVGASVAALTIYDMCKAFSHDIVIRETRLIEKTGGKNDYRYDG' A
#
# COMPACT_ATOMS: atom_id res chain seq x y z
N THR A 1 -20.10 -1.30 -0.84
CA THR A 1 -18.77 -1.33 -1.47
C THR A 1 -17.74 -1.19 -0.38
N GLY A 2 -16.62 -1.93 -0.45
CA GLY A 2 -15.52 -1.76 0.49
C GLY A 2 -14.60 -0.61 0.08
N VAL A 3 -13.55 -0.38 0.86
CA VAL A 3 -12.54 0.69 0.66
C VAL A 3 -11.13 0.14 0.43
N GLU A 4 -11.03 -1.08 -0.10
CA GLU A 4 -9.76 -1.76 -0.32
C GLU A 4 -8.86 -0.97 -1.29
N MET A 5 -9.46 -0.36 -2.31
CA MET A 5 -8.73 0.40 -3.33
C MET A 5 -8.17 1.70 -2.74
N GLU A 6 -8.94 2.39 -1.92
CA GLU A 6 -8.55 3.63 -1.24
C GLU A 6 -7.36 3.37 -0.31
N ALA A 7 -7.38 2.25 0.42
CA ALA A 7 -6.26 1.84 1.28
C ALA A 7 -4.99 1.53 0.46
N LEU A 8 -5.11 0.75 -0.63
CA LEU A 8 -3.98 0.37 -1.48
C LEU A 8 -3.39 1.57 -2.23
N VAL A 9 -4.25 2.46 -2.75
CA VAL A 9 -3.83 3.70 -3.42
C VAL A 9 -3.16 4.63 -2.42
N GLY A 10 -3.74 4.82 -1.22
CA GLY A 10 -3.15 5.64 -0.17
C GLY A 10 -1.74 5.17 0.22
N ALA A 11 -1.57 3.87 0.46
CA ALA A 11 -0.26 3.29 0.75
C ALA A 11 0.74 3.48 -0.40
N SER A 12 0.30 3.28 -1.65
CA SER A 12 1.15 3.43 -2.84
C SER A 12 1.59 4.88 -3.03
N VAL A 13 0.69 5.84 -2.88
CA VAL A 13 1.00 7.28 -3.00
C VAL A 13 1.96 7.72 -1.89
N ALA A 14 1.76 7.25 -0.65
CA ALA A 14 2.68 7.51 0.45
C ALA A 14 4.09 6.95 0.16
N ALA A 15 4.19 5.71 -0.33
CA ALA A 15 5.46 5.11 -0.71
C ALA A 15 6.16 5.87 -1.85
N LEU A 16 5.41 6.29 -2.88
CA LEU A 16 5.92 7.12 -3.97
C LEU A 16 6.38 8.49 -3.49
N THR A 17 5.70 9.08 -2.51
CA THR A 17 6.11 10.36 -1.90
C THR A 17 7.44 10.21 -1.17
N ILE A 18 7.63 9.11 -0.43
CA ILE A 18 8.90 8.80 0.22
C ILE A 18 10.01 8.60 -0.82
N TYR A 19 9.73 7.86 -1.90
CA TYR A 19 10.67 7.73 -3.01
C TYR A 19 11.04 9.11 -3.57
N ASP A 20 10.06 9.98 -3.81
CA ASP A 20 10.30 11.31 -4.37
C ASP A 20 11.22 12.17 -3.48
N MET A 21 11.05 12.11 -2.16
CA MET A 21 11.92 12.84 -1.21
C MET A 21 13.32 12.24 -1.12
N CYS A 22 13.46 10.93 -1.30
CA CYS A 22 14.72 10.22 -1.06
C CYS A 22 15.52 9.91 -2.34
N LYS A 23 14.93 10.05 -3.54
CA LYS A 23 15.57 9.69 -4.83
C LYS A 23 16.89 10.40 -5.10
N ALA A 24 17.12 11.56 -4.50
CA ALA A 24 18.38 12.31 -4.62
C ALA A 24 19.53 11.66 -3.83
N PHE A 25 19.23 10.90 -2.79
CA PHE A 25 20.23 10.23 -1.95
C PHE A 25 20.56 8.82 -2.45
N SER A 26 19.55 8.12 -2.98
CA SER A 26 19.73 6.79 -3.55
C SER A 26 18.72 6.55 -4.67
N HIS A 27 19.22 6.07 -5.81
CA HIS A 27 18.38 5.63 -6.94
C HIS A 27 17.99 4.15 -6.82
N ASP A 28 18.52 3.44 -5.83
CA ASP A 28 18.27 2.00 -5.61
C ASP A 28 17.06 1.74 -4.70
N ILE A 29 16.26 2.78 -4.41
CA ILE A 29 15.06 2.64 -3.59
C ILE A 29 14.01 1.86 -4.39
N VAL A 30 13.64 0.67 -3.90
CA VAL A 30 12.63 -0.17 -4.53
C VAL A 30 11.41 -0.29 -3.63
N ILE A 31 10.25 0.17 -4.12
CA ILE A 31 8.95 -0.12 -3.51
C ILE A 31 8.57 -1.55 -3.93
N ARG A 32 8.65 -2.51 -2.99
CA ARG A 32 8.58 -3.95 -3.30
C ARG A 32 7.15 -4.45 -3.58
N GLU A 33 6.30 -4.41 -2.57
CA GLU A 33 4.93 -4.90 -2.67
C GLU A 33 3.99 -3.97 -1.92
N THR A 34 2.78 -3.82 -2.45
CA THR A 34 1.64 -3.20 -1.76
C THR A 34 0.54 -4.23 -1.73
N ARG A 35 0.03 -4.54 -0.54
CA ARG A 35 -1.00 -5.56 -0.34
C ARG A 35 -2.01 -5.15 0.71
N LEU A 36 -3.22 -5.68 0.59
CA LEU A 36 -4.25 -5.53 1.59
C LEU A 36 -3.92 -6.48 2.75
N ILE A 37 -3.91 -5.98 3.97
CA ILE A 37 -3.60 -6.80 5.16
C ILE A 37 -4.88 -7.32 5.80
N GLU A 38 -5.90 -6.48 5.88
CA GLU A 38 -7.17 -6.82 6.48
C GLU A 38 -8.27 -5.95 5.87
N LYS A 39 -9.46 -6.52 5.76
CA LYS A 39 -10.68 -5.81 5.44
C LYS A 39 -11.83 -6.50 6.16
N THR A 40 -12.61 -5.72 6.89
CA THR A 40 -13.83 -6.15 7.55
C THR A 40 -15.05 -5.50 6.90
N GLY A 41 -16.17 -6.22 6.91
CA GLY A 41 -17.47 -5.74 6.41
C GLY A 41 -17.75 -6.06 4.94
N GLY A 42 -19.04 -5.99 4.60
CA GLY A 42 -19.57 -6.47 3.32
C GLY A 42 -20.01 -7.93 3.40
N LYS A 43 -19.89 -8.67 2.29
CA LYS A 43 -20.28 -10.09 2.25
C LYS A 43 -19.22 -11.02 2.84
N ASN A 44 -17.94 -10.65 2.74
CA ASN A 44 -16.81 -11.46 3.19
C ASN A 44 -15.77 -10.55 3.83
N ASP A 45 -15.22 -11.01 4.95
CA ASP A 45 -14.02 -10.45 5.55
C ASP A 45 -12.77 -11.08 4.90
N TYR A 46 -11.66 -10.36 4.98
CA TYR A 46 -10.37 -10.81 4.48
C TYR A 46 -9.28 -10.45 5.47
N ARG A 47 -8.32 -11.36 5.68
CA ARG A 47 -7.11 -11.12 6.45
C ARG A 47 -5.95 -11.89 5.81
N TYR A 48 -4.80 -11.24 5.72
CA TYR A 48 -3.56 -11.83 5.24
C TYR A 48 -2.81 -12.48 6.41
N ASP A 49 -2.47 -13.77 6.28
CA ASP A 49 -1.91 -14.59 7.37
C ASP A 49 -0.37 -14.70 7.38
N GLY A 50 0.33 -14.03 6.46
CA GLY A 50 1.80 -14.09 6.33
C GLY A 50 2.28 -14.97 5.20
#